data_AF-A0AAU8NMP6-F1
#
_entry.id   AF-A0AAU8NMP6-F1
#
_cell.length_a   1.000
_cell.length_b   1.000
_cell.length_c   1.000
_cell.angle_alpha   90.00
_cell.angle_beta   90.00
_cell.angle_gamma   90.00
#
_symmetry.space_group_name_H-M   'P 1'
#
loop_
_entity.id
_entity.type
_entity.pdbx_description
1 polymer ?
#
loop_
_entity_poly.entity_id
_entity_poly.type
_entity_poly.pdbx_seq_one_letter_code
_entity_poly.pdbx_strand_id
1 'polypeptide(L)'
;MEFEKELSVTKTNIPGLIVFDLPVHGDNRGWFKENWQRAKMTALGLPDFGPVQNNISFNEKRGVTRGIHAEPWDKYISIATGEVFGAWVDLRPGKSFGQVYTTTLNPSKAIYVPRGVGNSFQALQDGTAYTYLVNAHWSLEQKKTYTFVNLADPDLHINWPIPLEESERSEADLHHPMLKDAKPMAPKRTLVTGCNGQLGRAIQNYAKEHDLEGFEYVDLDSFNIANKDDYSHYDWDLYGTIINTAAYTSVDGAQTPQGRKAAWNSNVKGVANLAKIAQEHHITLVHISSDYVFDGTQENHKENEDFAPLGVYGETKAAADSLVANVPQHYIIRSSWIVGQGRNFVTRMIDFANRCKNGESVSIQAPIDQTGRLTFASDLVKGMFHLLNTQAQYGTYNLTGSGKIASWHDIAKKVFTQLNVDTSKIEANRVDDYTRISNGSPRPHKCALDLQKIESAGFTPDDWEDLLESYVNRIEQNNK
;
A
#
# COMPACT_ATOMS: atom_id res chain seq x y z
N MET A 1 -22.79 -25.74 -26.26
CA MET A 1 -21.59 -24.87 -26.18
C MET A 1 -21.46 -24.17 -27.51
N GLU A 2 -21.32 -22.85 -27.50
CA GLU A 2 -21.09 -22.05 -28.72
C GLU A 2 -19.58 -21.95 -28.96
N PHE A 3 -19.16 -22.17 -30.20
CA PHE A 3 -17.78 -22.02 -30.66
C PHE A 3 -17.57 -20.62 -31.24
N GLU A 4 -16.29 -20.19 -31.32
CA GLU A 4 -15.87 -18.95 -31.99
C GLU A 4 -16.42 -17.65 -31.36
N LYS A 5 -16.69 -17.65 -30.05
CA LYS A 5 -16.97 -16.41 -29.32
C LYS A 5 -15.76 -15.48 -29.30
N GLU A 6 -16.00 -14.18 -29.30
CA GLU A 6 -14.98 -13.20 -28.94
C GLU A 6 -14.71 -13.24 -27.44
N LEU A 7 -13.47 -12.96 -27.04
CA LEU A 7 -13.11 -12.82 -25.64
C LEU A 7 -13.74 -11.54 -25.09
N SER A 8 -14.72 -11.68 -24.20
CA SER A 8 -15.42 -10.54 -23.61
C SER A 8 -15.62 -10.70 -22.11
N VAL A 9 -15.92 -9.59 -21.45
CA VAL A 9 -16.02 -9.49 -20.00
C VAL A 9 -17.37 -8.93 -19.57
N THR A 10 -17.97 -9.52 -18.54
CA THR A 10 -19.22 -9.05 -17.92
C THR A 10 -18.99 -8.85 -16.42
N LYS A 11 -19.27 -7.63 -15.93
CA LYS A 11 -19.29 -7.33 -14.50
C LYS A 11 -20.57 -7.86 -13.87
N THR A 12 -20.49 -8.28 -12.62
CA THR A 12 -21.64 -8.79 -11.86
C THR A 12 -22.11 -7.76 -10.82
N ASN A 13 -23.16 -8.11 -10.07
CA ASN A 13 -23.59 -7.34 -8.90
C ASN A 13 -22.59 -7.39 -7.73
N ILE A 14 -21.75 -8.43 -7.66
CA ILE A 14 -20.71 -8.55 -6.63
C ILE A 14 -19.46 -7.75 -7.06
N PRO A 15 -19.00 -6.75 -6.28
CA PRO A 15 -17.86 -5.92 -6.66
C PRO A 15 -16.59 -6.73 -6.93
N GLY A 16 -16.04 -6.60 -8.13
CA GLY A 16 -14.81 -7.28 -8.57
C GLY A 16 -14.98 -8.73 -9.03
N LEU A 17 -16.18 -9.33 -8.89
CA LEU A 17 -16.49 -10.63 -9.48
C LEU A 17 -16.80 -10.42 -10.97
N ILE A 18 -16.03 -11.09 -11.83
CA ILE A 18 -16.01 -10.82 -13.27
C ILE A 18 -16.15 -12.12 -14.04
N VAL A 19 -17.05 -12.15 -15.03
CA VAL A 19 -17.28 -13.31 -15.89
C VAL A 19 -16.67 -13.07 -17.26
N PHE A 20 -16.02 -14.10 -17.81
CA PHE A 20 -15.41 -14.09 -19.13
C PHE A 20 -16.17 -15.06 -20.05
N ASP A 21 -16.54 -14.59 -21.23
CA ASP A 21 -16.81 -15.46 -22.37
C ASP A 21 -15.48 -15.76 -23.05
N LEU A 22 -15.14 -17.04 -23.17
CA LEU A 22 -13.88 -17.51 -23.73
C LEU A 22 -14.07 -17.95 -25.18
N PRO A 23 -13.15 -17.59 -26.09
CA PRO A 23 -13.07 -18.21 -27.41
C PRO A 23 -12.79 -19.70 -27.26
N VAL A 24 -13.64 -20.52 -27.89
CA VAL A 24 -13.44 -21.97 -28.01
C VAL A 24 -13.47 -22.31 -29.49
N HIS A 25 -12.40 -22.92 -29.97
CA HIS A 25 -12.23 -23.30 -31.36
C HIS A 25 -12.47 -24.80 -31.50
N GLY A 26 -13.53 -25.17 -32.22
CA GLY A 26 -13.90 -26.57 -32.45
C GLY A 26 -13.37 -27.11 -33.78
N ASP A 27 -12.91 -28.34 -33.79
CA ASP A 27 -12.57 -29.08 -35.02
C ASP A 27 -13.00 -30.56 -34.91
N ASN A 28 -12.63 -31.37 -35.92
CA ASN A 28 -12.96 -32.80 -35.95
C ASN A 28 -12.23 -33.65 -34.88
N ARG A 29 -11.30 -33.06 -34.11
CA ARG A 29 -10.54 -33.71 -33.04
C ARG A 29 -11.04 -33.29 -31.65
N GLY A 30 -11.97 -32.35 -31.56
CA GLY A 30 -12.50 -31.82 -30.30
C GLY A 30 -12.50 -30.30 -30.30
N TRP A 31 -11.96 -29.69 -29.25
CA TRP A 31 -11.88 -28.24 -29.17
C TRP A 31 -10.63 -27.77 -28.43
N PHE A 32 -10.19 -26.56 -28.77
CA PHE A 32 -9.09 -25.85 -28.14
C PHE A 32 -9.61 -24.54 -27.55
N LYS A 33 -9.08 -24.16 -26.38
CA LYS A 33 -9.27 -22.83 -25.81
C LYS A 33 -8.00 -22.33 -25.17
N GLU A 34 -7.75 -21.03 -25.30
CA GLU A 34 -6.77 -20.34 -24.48
C GLU A 34 -7.41 -20.04 -23.12
N ASN A 35 -7.23 -20.95 -22.16
CA ASN A 35 -7.97 -20.90 -20.89
C ASN A 35 -7.63 -19.67 -20.04
N TRP A 36 -6.39 -19.20 -20.10
CA TRP A 36 -5.93 -17.99 -19.42
C TRP A 36 -4.77 -17.37 -20.20
N GLN A 37 -4.82 -16.04 -20.38
CA GLN A 37 -3.74 -15.26 -20.97
C GLN A 37 -3.69 -13.90 -20.30
N ARG A 38 -2.62 -13.63 -19.54
CA ARG A 38 -2.46 -12.45 -18.69
C ARG A 38 -2.77 -11.15 -19.43
N ALA A 39 -2.07 -10.86 -20.53
CA ALA A 39 -2.15 -9.59 -21.24
C ALA A 39 -3.54 -9.30 -21.82
N LYS A 40 -4.21 -10.31 -22.41
CA LYS A 40 -5.56 -10.15 -22.97
C LYS A 40 -6.58 -9.91 -21.87
N MET A 41 -6.49 -10.65 -20.77
CA MET A 41 -7.46 -10.56 -19.68
C MET A 41 -7.28 -9.29 -18.84
N THR A 42 -6.04 -8.87 -18.56
CA THR A 42 -5.79 -7.61 -17.84
C THR A 42 -6.18 -6.39 -18.68
N ALA A 43 -6.00 -6.43 -20.01
CA ALA A 43 -6.51 -5.40 -20.91
C ALA A 43 -8.05 -5.29 -20.89
N LEU A 44 -8.76 -6.36 -20.51
CA LEU A 44 -10.21 -6.39 -20.31
C LEU A 44 -10.63 -6.09 -18.86
N GLY A 45 -9.70 -5.69 -18.00
CA GLY A 45 -9.99 -5.29 -16.62
C GLY A 45 -9.93 -6.41 -15.59
N LEU A 46 -9.35 -7.58 -15.91
CA LEU A 46 -8.91 -8.54 -14.89
C LEU A 46 -7.81 -7.88 -14.04
N PRO A 47 -7.93 -7.83 -12.70
CA PRO A 47 -6.81 -7.46 -11.85
C PRO A 47 -5.62 -8.38 -12.13
N ASP A 48 -4.42 -7.82 -12.21
CA ASP A 48 -3.23 -8.62 -12.43
C ASP A 48 -2.85 -9.38 -11.16
N PHE A 49 -3.54 -10.50 -10.93
CA PHE A 49 -3.55 -11.22 -9.66
C PHE A 49 -2.36 -12.15 -9.49
N GLY A 50 -1.59 -12.46 -10.54
CA GLY A 50 -0.36 -13.27 -10.46
C GLY A 50 -0.58 -14.71 -9.98
N PRO A 51 -1.17 -15.60 -10.81
CA PRO A 51 -1.42 -16.97 -10.38
C PRO A 51 -0.11 -17.73 -10.10
N VAL A 52 -0.03 -18.36 -8.92
CA VAL A 52 1.13 -19.17 -8.47
C VAL A 52 0.84 -20.66 -8.45
N GLN A 53 -0.44 -21.04 -8.55
CA GLN A 53 -0.88 -22.43 -8.48
C GLN A 53 -2.08 -22.66 -9.41
N ASN A 54 -2.09 -23.83 -10.07
CA ASN A 54 -3.20 -24.33 -10.86
C ASN A 54 -3.74 -25.61 -10.22
N ASN A 55 -5.07 -25.69 -10.09
CA ASN A 55 -5.77 -26.78 -9.44
C ASN A 55 -6.82 -27.37 -10.40
N ILE A 56 -7.07 -28.66 -10.24
CA ILE A 56 -8.09 -29.39 -11.00
C ILE A 56 -8.87 -30.27 -10.02
N SER A 57 -10.20 -30.15 -10.04
CA SER A 57 -11.12 -31.07 -9.38
C SER A 57 -11.89 -31.85 -10.46
N PHE A 58 -11.74 -33.16 -10.47
CA PHE A 58 -12.53 -34.05 -11.30
C PHE A 58 -13.76 -34.52 -10.54
N ASN A 59 -14.93 -34.38 -11.15
CA ASN A 59 -16.21 -34.80 -10.59
C ASN A 59 -16.76 -35.91 -11.48
N GLU A 60 -16.69 -37.16 -10.99
CA GLU A 60 -17.07 -38.34 -11.76
C GLU A 60 -18.57 -38.36 -12.07
N LYS A 61 -19.41 -37.91 -11.12
CA LYS A 61 -20.87 -37.96 -11.21
C LYS A 61 -21.50 -36.58 -11.20
N ARG A 62 -22.63 -36.46 -11.89
CA ARG A 62 -23.59 -35.37 -11.77
C ARG A 62 -24.10 -35.26 -10.33
N GLY A 63 -24.27 -34.04 -9.83
CA GLY A 63 -24.78 -33.76 -8.49
C GLY A 63 -23.71 -33.53 -7.43
N VAL A 64 -22.43 -33.77 -7.73
CA VAL A 64 -21.32 -33.38 -6.83
C VAL A 64 -21.40 -31.87 -6.59
N THR A 65 -21.58 -31.49 -5.32
CA THR A 65 -21.72 -30.10 -4.89
C THR A 65 -20.67 -29.76 -3.84
N ARG A 66 -19.93 -28.68 -4.06
CA ARG A 66 -18.95 -28.16 -3.08
C ARG A 66 -19.58 -27.03 -2.27
N GLY A 67 -19.26 -26.92 -0.97
CA GLY A 67 -19.75 -25.82 -0.13
C GLY A 67 -19.35 -24.42 -0.61
N ILE A 68 -19.96 -23.38 -0.02
CA ILE A 68 -19.60 -21.99 -0.28
C ILE A 68 -18.44 -21.62 0.63
N HIS A 69 -17.24 -21.55 0.05
CA HIS A 69 -16.00 -21.24 0.76
C HIS A 69 -15.45 -19.92 0.23
N ALA A 70 -15.23 -18.96 1.12
CA ALA A 70 -14.51 -17.73 0.83
C ALA A 70 -13.08 -17.87 1.36
N GLU A 71 -12.14 -18.06 0.43
CA GLU A 71 -10.72 -18.19 0.74
C GLU A 71 -10.00 -16.83 0.76
N PRO A 72 -8.83 -16.74 1.42
CA PRO A 72 -8.09 -15.49 1.58
C PRO A 72 -7.26 -15.09 0.32
N TRP A 73 -7.64 -15.59 -0.87
CA TRP A 73 -6.97 -15.33 -2.14
C TRP A 73 -7.97 -15.18 -3.30
N ASP A 74 -7.47 -14.69 -4.42
CA ASP A 74 -8.24 -14.58 -5.65
C ASP A 74 -8.20 -15.90 -6.43
N LYS A 75 -9.27 -16.15 -7.19
CA LYS A 75 -9.36 -17.33 -8.07
C LYS A 75 -9.73 -16.95 -9.49
N TYR A 76 -9.20 -17.69 -10.44
CA TYR A 76 -9.71 -17.70 -11.80
C TYR A 76 -10.20 -19.10 -12.14
N ILE A 77 -11.51 -19.28 -12.29
CA ILE A 77 -12.16 -20.57 -12.48
C ILE A 77 -12.56 -20.75 -13.94
N SER A 78 -12.33 -21.94 -14.48
CA SER A 78 -12.85 -22.36 -15.77
C SER A 78 -13.16 -23.86 -15.78
N ILE A 79 -13.85 -24.34 -16.81
CA ILE A 79 -14.25 -25.75 -16.96
C ILE A 79 -13.46 -26.38 -18.10
N ALA A 80 -12.74 -27.46 -17.81
CA ALA A 80 -11.96 -28.18 -18.81
C ALA A 80 -12.83 -29.20 -19.59
N THR A 81 -13.89 -29.73 -18.98
CA THR A 81 -14.92 -30.53 -19.66
C THR A 81 -16.18 -30.61 -18.78
N GLY A 82 -17.33 -30.88 -19.38
CA GLY A 82 -18.63 -30.90 -18.69
C GLY A 82 -19.20 -29.52 -18.44
N GLU A 83 -20.02 -29.41 -17.39
CA GLU A 83 -20.75 -28.19 -17.06
C GLU A 83 -21.03 -28.12 -15.57
N VAL A 84 -20.96 -26.91 -14.99
CA VAL A 84 -21.30 -26.66 -13.59
C VAL A 84 -22.28 -25.51 -13.47
N PHE A 85 -23.18 -25.61 -12.50
CA PHE A 85 -23.86 -24.44 -11.95
C PHE A 85 -22.99 -23.87 -10.83
N GLY A 86 -22.55 -22.64 -10.98
CA GLY A 86 -21.76 -21.95 -9.96
C GLY A 86 -22.61 -20.96 -9.17
N ALA A 87 -22.33 -20.85 -7.88
CA ALA A 87 -22.91 -19.87 -6.98
C ALA A 87 -21.79 -19.15 -6.21
N TRP A 88 -21.84 -17.82 -6.23
CA TRP A 88 -20.88 -16.96 -5.55
C TRP A 88 -21.59 -16.05 -4.57
N VAL A 89 -21.04 -15.90 -3.36
CA VAL A 89 -21.62 -15.10 -2.28
C VAL A 89 -20.57 -14.12 -1.77
N ASP A 90 -20.88 -12.84 -1.73
CA ASP A 90 -19.94 -11.87 -1.17
C ASP A 90 -19.93 -11.98 0.37
N LEU A 91 -18.81 -12.46 0.94
CA LEU A 91 -18.65 -12.60 2.38
C LEU A 91 -17.68 -11.56 2.95
N ARG A 92 -17.39 -10.50 2.19
CA ARG A 92 -16.60 -9.35 2.65
C ARG A 92 -17.46 -8.39 3.46
N PRO A 93 -16.90 -7.68 4.46
CA PRO A 93 -17.63 -6.66 5.18
C PRO A 93 -18.09 -5.53 4.24
N GLY A 94 -19.31 -5.04 4.44
CA GLY A 94 -19.85 -3.90 3.70
C GLY A 94 -21.25 -4.14 3.13
N LYS A 95 -21.68 -3.23 2.26
CA LYS A 95 -23.05 -3.20 1.70
C LYS A 95 -23.38 -4.38 0.79
N SER A 96 -22.36 -5.06 0.25
CA SER A 96 -22.54 -6.22 -0.63
C SER A 96 -22.54 -7.56 0.13
N PHE A 97 -22.31 -7.57 1.45
CA PHE A 97 -22.32 -8.81 2.24
C PHE A 97 -23.62 -9.60 2.04
N GLY A 98 -23.49 -10.89 1.72
CA GLY A 98 -24.61 -11.78 1.44
C GLY A 98 -25.19 -11.68 0.02
N GLN A 99 -24.70 -10.76 -0.83
CA GLN A 99 -25.13 -10.72 -2.23
C GLN A 99 -24.68 -11.98 -2.97
N VAL A 100 -25.57 -12.47 -3.84
CA VAL A 100 -25.40 -13.72 -4.58
C VAL A 100 -25.29 -13.43 -6.08
N TYR A 101 -24.42 -14.16 -6.75
CA TYR A 101 -24.37 -14.28 -8.20
C TYR A 101 -24.37 -15.75 -8.59
N THR A 102 -25.16 -16.13 -9.58
CA THR A 102 -25.20 -17.50 -10.09
C THR A 102 -25.09 -17.52 -11.60
N THR A 103 -24.38 -18.51 -12.14
CA THR A 103 -24.33 -18.73 -13.59
C THR A 103 -23.86 -20.15 -13.88
N THR A 104 -24.18 -20.64 -15.08
CA THR A 104 -23.65 -21.90 -15.58
C THR A 104 -22.31 -21.66 -16.27
N LEU A 105 -21.30 -22.46 -15.91
CA LEU A 105 -20.00 -22.47 -16.57
C LEU A 105 -19.84 -23.77 -17.36
N ASN A 106 -19.38 -23.63 -18.60
CA ASN A 106 -18.92 -24.71 -19.48
C ASN A 106 -17.57 -24.26 -20.07
N PRO A 107 -16.91 -25.02 -20.96
CA PRO A 107 -15.58 -24.65 -21.43
C PRO A 107 -15.46 -23.27 -22.08
N SER A 108 -16.56 -22.70 -22.59
CA SER A 108 -16.63 -21.35 -23.17
C SER A 108 -16.84 -20.22 -22.16
N LYS A 109 -16.83 -20.51 -20.85
CA LYS A 109 -17.01 -19.49 -19.81
C LYS A 109 -16.00 -19.68 -18.67
N ALA A 110 -15.55 -18.56 -18.13
CA ALA A 110 -14.70 -18.53 -16.94
C ALA A 110 -15.13 -17.39 -16.03
N ILE A 111 -14.64 -17.40 -14.79
CA ILE A 111 -14.99 -16.38 -13.80
C ILE A 111 -13.80 -16.10 -12.89
N TYR A 112 -13.53 -14.82 -12.69
CA TYR A 112 -12.60 -14.34 -11.68
C TYR A 112 -13.35 -14.04 -10.39
N VAL A 113 -12.91 -14.64 -9.30
CA VAL A 113 -13.49 -14.55 -7.97
C VAL A 113 -12.48 -13.84 -7.06
N PRO A 114 -12.78 -12.61 -6.60
CA PRO A 114 -11.89 -11.90 -5.71
C PRO A 114 -11.91 -12.51 -4.30
N ARG A 115 -10.80 -12.32 -3.57
CA ARG A 115 -10.66 -12.70 -2.15
C ARG A 115 -11.91 -12.32 -1.34
N GLY A 116 -12.39 -13.28 -0.54
CA GLY A 116 -13.54 -13.07 0.34
C GLY A 116 -14.91 -13.25 -0.33
N VAL A 117 -14.96 -13.48 -1.65
CA VAL A 117 -16.17 -13.96 -2.31
C VAL A 117 -16.20 -15.48 -2.21
N GLY A 118 -17.21 -15.99 -1.52
CA GLY A 118 -17.48 -17.41 -1.38
C GLY A 118 -17.78 -18.04 -2.73
N ASN A 119 -17.15 -19.16 -3.04
CA ASN A 119 -17.34 -19.91 -4.28
C ASN A 119 -17.90 -21.29 -3.99
N SER A 120 -18.94 -21.67 -4.73
CA SER A 120 -19.53 -23.01 -4.74
C SER A 120 -19.89 -23.41 -6.17
N PHE A 121 -19.97 -24.72 -6.41
CA PHE A 121 -20.51 -25.24 -7.66
C PHE A 121 -21.21 -26.58 -7.46
N GLN A 122 -22.09 -26.90 -8.41
CA GLN A 122 -22.72 -28.19 -8.59
C GLN A 122 -22.42 -28.72 -10.00
N ALA A 123 -21.85 -29.92 -10.11
CA ALA A 123 -21.60 -30.58 -11.39
C ALA A 123 -22.93 -31.00 -12.04
N LEU A 124 -23.19 -30.52 -13.26
CA LEU A 124 -24.42 -30.80 -14.00
C LEU A 124 -24.33 -32.04 -14.89
N GLN A 125 -23.10 -32.54 -15.11
CA GLN A 125 -22.79 -33.66 -15.98
C GLN A 125 -21.74 -34.57 -15.32
N ASP A 126 -21.77 -35.85 -15.66
CA ASP A 126 -20.71 -36.80 -15.30
C ASP A 126 -19.39 -36.40 -15.97
N GLY A 127 -18.26 -36.76 -15.33
CA GLY A 127 -16.94 -36.47 -15.86
C GLY A 127 -16.60 -34.99 -16.00
N THR A 128 -17.16 -34.13 -15.14
CA THR A 128 -16.92 -32.67 -15.17
C THR A 128 -15.57 -32.33 -14.52
N ALA A 129 -14.70 -31.65 -15.26
CA ALA A 129 -13.39 -31.20 -14.78
C ALA A 129 -13.38 -29.68 -14.52
N TYR A 130 -13.33 -29.31 -13.26
CA TYR A 130 -13.29 -27.93 -12.78
C TYR A 130 -11.84 -27.51 -12.55
N THR A 131 -11.36 -26.48 -13.24
CA THR A 131 -9.99 -25.95 -13.11
C THR A 131 -10.01 -24.55 -12.53
N TYR A 132 -9.03 -24.26 -11.67
CA TYR A 132 -8.89 -22.92 -11.13
C TYR A 132 -7.43 -22.55 -10.86
N LEU A 133 -7.09 -21.29 -11.15
CA LEU A 133 -5.83 -20.67 -10.76
C LEU A 133 -6.02 -19.90 -9.46
N VAL A 134 -4.98 -19.82 -8.62
CA VAL A 134 -4.96 -19.01 -7.39
C VAL A 134 -3.66 -18.24 -7.26
N ASN A 135 -3.67 -17.12 -6.53
CA ASN A 135 -2.51 -16.26 -6.29
C ASN A 135 -1.90 -16.34 -4.87
N ALA A 136 -2.31 -17.33 -4.08
CA ALA A 136 -1.66 -17.66 -2.83
C ALA A 136 -1.45 -19.18 -2.74
N HIS A 137 -0.39 -19.59 -2.04
CA HIS A 137 -0.12 -21.00 -1.78
C HIS A 137 -1.10 -21.51 -0.75
N TRP A 138 -1.77 -22.63 -1.05
CA TRP A 138 -2.64 -23.26 -0.06
C TRP A 138 -1.81 -23.80 1.12
N SER A 139 -2.22 -23.48 2.34
CA SER A 139 -1.75 -24.14 3.55
C SER A 139 -2.91 -24.53 4.49
N LEU A 140 -2.71 -25.58 5.29
CA LEU A 140 -3.69 -25.98 6.31
C LEU A 140 -3.94 -24.88 7.35
N GLU A 141 -2.94 -24.04 7.63
CA GLU A 141 -3.04 -22.97 8.63
C GLU A 141 -3.99 -21.85 8.18
N GLN A 142 -3.97 -21.53 6.88
CA GLN A 142 -4.86 -20.53 6.27
C GLN A 142 -6.34 -20.95 6.32
N LYS A 143 -6.66 -22.25 6.49
CA LYS A 143 -8.06 -22.69 6.64
C LYS A 143 -8.76 -22.00 7.83
N LYS A 144 -8.01 -21.57 8.84
CA LYS A 144 -8.54 -20.82 10.00
C LYS A 144 -9.03 -19.42 9.64
N THR A 145 -8.59 -18.87 8.51
CA THR A 145 -8.97 -17.54 8.03
C THR A 145 -10.06 -17.60 6.95
N TYR A 146 -10.58 -18.78 6.64
CA TYR A 146 -11.66 -18.93 5.67
C TYR A 146 -12.97 -18.48 6.28
N THR A 147 -13.84 -17.95 5.44
CA THR A 147 -15.25 -17.74 5.76
C THR A 147 -16.09 -18.77 5.02
N PHE A 148 -17.10 -19.30 5.70
CA PHE A 148 -18.00 -20.30 5.15
C PHE A 148 -19.45 -19.83 5.32
N VAL A 149 -20.32 -20.24 4.40
CA VAL A 149 -21.77 -20.11 4.57
C VAL A 149 -22.45 -21.38 4.07
N ASN A 150 -23.58 -21.73 4.69
CA ASN A 150 -24.33 -22.93 4.37
C ASN A 150 -24.98 -22.83 2.98
N LEU A 151 -24.90 -23.93 2.20
CA LEU A 151 -25.53 -24.03 0.87
C LEU A 151 -27.06 -23.93 0.91
N ALA A 152 -27.65 -24.37 2.03
CA ALA A 152 -29.10 -24.43 2.24
C ALA A 152 -29.63 -23.19 2.98
N ASP A 153 -28.82 -22.15 3.12
CA ASP A 153 -29.27 -20.92 3.77
C ASP A 153 -30.41 -20.26 2.95
N PRO A 154 -31.59 -20.05 3.55
CA PRO A 154 -32.76 -19.54 2.84
C PRO A 154 -32.62 -18.08 2.42
N ASP A 155 -31.79 -17.28 3.10
CA ASP A 155 -31.60 -15.85 2.83
C ASP A 155 -30.72 -15.63 1.59
N LEU A 156 -29.97 -16.64 1.15
CA LEU A 156 -29.18 -16.60 -0.08
C LEU A 156 -30.04 -16.77 -1.35
N HIS A 157 -31.24 -17.34 -1.24
CA HIS A 157 -32.15 -17.54 -2.38
C HIS A 157 -31.50 -18.23 -3.61
N ILE A 158 -30.56 -19.17 -3.38
CA ILE A 158 -29.89 -19.90 -4.47
C ILE A 158 -30.81 -21.01 -5.00
N ASN A 159 -31.18 -20.91 -6.27
CA ASN A 159 -31.95 -21.95 -6.96
C ASN A 159 -31.03 -23.04 -7.50
N TRP A 160 -30.69 -24.01 -6.66
CA TRP A 160 -29.86 -25.16 -7.04
C TRP A 160 -30.57 -26.03 -8.11
N PRO A 161 -29.94 -26.30 -9.26
CA PRO A 161 -30.58 -27.10 -10.34
C PRO A 161 -30.87 -28.55 -9.96
N ILE A 162 -30.08 -29.12 -9.06
CA ILE A 162 -30.31 -30.42 -8.43
C ILE A 162 -30.60 -30.15 -6.95
N PRO A 163 -31.72 -30.65 -6.41
CA PRO A 163 -32.05 -30.48 -4.99
C PRO A 163 -30.89 -30.88 -4.09
N LEU A 164 -30.63 -30.12 -3.03
CA LEU A 164 -29.45 -30.33 -2.18
C LEU A 164 -29.50 -31.69 -1.47
N GLU A 165 -30.69 -32.19 -1.16
CA GLU A 165 -30.96 -33.52 -0.63
C GLU A 165 -30.56 -34.66 -1.57
N GLU A 166 -30.52 -34.40 -2.89
CA GLU A 166 -30.08 -35.33 -3.93
C GLU A 166 -28.62 -35.12 -4.33
N SER A 167 -27.95 -34.12 -3.75
CA SER A 167 -26.59 -33.74 -4.11
C SER A 167 -25.54 -34.45 -3.24
N GLU A 168 -24.40 -34.78 -3.86
CA GLU A 168 -23.26 -35.41 -3.16
C GLU A 168 -22.38 -34.30 -2.56
N ARG A 169 -22.37 -34.20 -1.23
CA ARG A 169 -21.72 -33.13 -0.45
C ARG A 169 -20.79 -33.70 0.62
N SER A 170 -19.83 -32.92 1.06
CA SER A 170 -18.99 -33.30 2.19
C SER A 170 -19.71 -33.09 3.52
N GLU A 171 -19.39 -33.90 4.54
CA GLU A 171 -19.92 -33.73 5.90
C GLU A 171 -19.65 -32.33 6.48
N ALA A 172 -18.50 -31.74 6.15
CA ALA A 172 -18.15 -30.40 6.60
C ALA A 172 -19.13 -29.33 6.05
N ASP A 173 -19.51 -29.45 4.78
CA ASP A 173 -20.38 -28.48 4.11
C ASP A 173 -21.81 -28.48 4.68
N LEU A 174 -22.25 -29.60 5.28
CA LEU A 174 -23.56 -29.70 5.94
C LEU A 174 -23.66 -28.84 7.20
N HIS A 175 -22.53 -28.62 7.87
CA HIS A 175 -22.46 -27.99 9.19
C HIS A 175 -21.93 -26.54 9.15
N HIS A 176 -21.77 -25.96 7.96
CA HIS A 176 -21.39 -24.55 7.82
C HIS A 176 -22.44 -23.62 8.42
N PRO A 177 -22.04 -22.45 8.94
CA PRO A 177 -22.95 -21.50 9.56
C PRO A 177 -23.92 -20.92 8.53
N MET A 178 -25.10 -20.54 9.00
CA MET A 178 -26.04 -19.72 8.22
C MET A 178 -25.45 -18.31 8.03
N LEU A 179 -25.91 -17.56 7.03
CA LEU A 179 -25.40 -16.26 6.64
C LEU A 179 -25.39 -15.26 7.81
N LYS A 180 -26.45 -15.27 8.63
CA LYS A 180 -26.55 -14.43 9.84
C LYS A 180 -25.44 -14.70 10.87
N ASP A 181 -24.91 -15.92 10.88
CA ASP A 181 -23.87 -16.40 11.82
C ASP A 181 -22.49 -16.50 11.14
N ALA A 182 -22.42 -16.24 9.83
CA ALA A 182 -21.19 -16.28 9.05
C ALA A 182 -20.30 -15.09 9.42
N LYS A 183 -19.04 -15.36 9.77
CA LYS A 183 -18.06 -14.32 10.10
C LYS A 183 -17.51 -13.70 8.81
N PRO A 184 -17.67 -12.38 8.56
CA PRO A 184 -17.12 -11.77 7.36
C PRO A 184 -15.62 -12.00 7.22
N MET A 185 -15.15 -12.10 5.98
CA MET A 185 -13.73 -12.21 5.67
C MET A 185 -13.02 -10.95 6.16
N ALA A 186 -12.06 -11.13 7.07
CA ALA A 186 -11.29 -10.00 7.60
C ALA A 186 -10.55 -9.26 6.45
N PRO A 187 -10.49 -7.92 6.48
CA PRO A 187 -9.70 -7.17 5.51
C PRO A 187 -8.21 -7.52 5.65
N LYS A 188 -7.46 -7.35 4.56
CA LYS A 188 -6.00 -7.46 4.61
C LYS A 188 -5.44 -6.35 5.51
N ARG A 189 -4.39 -6.68 6.26
CA ARG A 189 -3.74 -5.77 7.21
C ARG A 189 -2.78 -4.80 6.53
N THR A 190 -2.47 -3.71 7.24
CA THR A 190 -1.42 -2.76 6.87
C THR A 190 -0.29 -2.81 7.90
N LEU A 191 0.92 -3.15 7.48
CA LEU A 191 2.11 -3.07 8.33
C LEU A 191 2.74 -1.68 8.23
N VAL A 192 2.99 -1.02 9.35
CA VAL A 192 3.67 0.29 9.40
C VAL A 192 5.01 0.10 10.13
N THR A 193 6.12 0.30 9.43
CA THR A 193 7.47 0.21 10.02
C THR A 193 7.99 1.60 10.38
N GLY A 194 8.80 1.70 11.45
CA GLY A 194 9.28 2.98 11.98
C GLY A 194 8.19 3.76 12.72
N CYS A 195 7.25 3.04 13.33
CA CYS A 195 6.02 3.60 13.90
C CYS A 195 6.29 4.62 15.02
N ASN A 196 7.43 4.57 15.70
CA ASN A 196 7.80 5.51 16.76
C ASN A 196 8.36 6.83 16.22
N GLY A 197 8.66 6.93 14.92
CA GLY A 197 9.10 8.15 14.25
C GLY A 197 8.01 9.20 14.09
N GLN A 198 8.39 10.41 13.62
CA GLN A 198 7.45 11.53 13.46
C GLN A 198 6.26 11.18 12.55
N LEU A 199 6.54 10.51 11.42
CA LEU A 199 5.52 10.12 10.45
C LEU A 199 4.74 8.88 10.91
N GLY A 200 5.42 7.88 11.49
CA GLY A 200 4.77 6.69 12.05
C GLY A 200 3.71 7.03 13.11
N ARG A 201 4.00 8.00 13.99
CA ARG A 201 3.01 8.52 14.96
C ARG A 201 1.86 9.26 14.29
N ALA A 202 2.15 10.04 13.23
CA ALA A 202 1.10 10.73 12.48
C ALA A 202 0.15 9.73 11.79
N ILE A 203 0.67 8.61 11.27
CA ILE A 203 -0.16 7.52 10.71
C ILE A 203 -1.04 6.90 11.80
N GLN A 204 -0.49 6.60 12.98
CA GLN A 204 -1.27 6.06 14.10
C GLN A 204 -2.41 6.99 14.51
N ASN A 205 -2.14 8.29 14.61
CA ASN A 205 -3.16 9.29 14.93
C ASN A 205 -4.23 9.36 13.84
N TYR A 206 -3.83 9.41 12.57
CA TYR A 206 -4.76 9.45 11.44
C TYR A 206 -5.67 8.22 11.41
N ALA A 207 -5.10 7.02 11.58
CA ALA A 207 -5.86 5.77 11.62
C ALA A 207 -6.89 5.79 12.76
N LYS A 208 -6.50 6.27 13.95
CA LYS A 208 -7.41 6.42 15.09
C LYS A 208 -8.51 7.46 14.84
N GLU A 209 -8.18 8.60 14.27
CA GLU A 209 -9.13 9.70 13.98
C GLU A 209 -10.18 9.33 12.92
N HIS A 210 -9.87 8.36 12.06
CA HIS A 210 -10.73 7.90 10.97
C HIS A 210 -11.30 6.49 11.20
N ASP A 211 -11.20 5.97 12.43
CA ASP A 211 -11.67 4.62 12.82
C ASP A 211 -11.18 3.51 11.87
N LEU A 212 -9.93 3.62 11.41
CA LEU A 212 -9.31 2.64 10.52
C LEU A 212 -8.73 1.47 11.32
N GLU A 213 -9.16 0.27 10.98
CA GLU A 213 -8.72 -0.98 11.62
C GLU A 213 -7.69 -1.74 10.76
N GLY A 214 -7.11 -2.80 11.34
CA GLY A 214 -6.22 -3.71 10.61
C GLY A 214 -4.78 -3.21 10.45
N PHE A 215 -4.34 -2.25 11.27
CA PHE A 215 -2.95 -1.79 11.29
C PHE A 215 -2.11 -2.57 12.29
N GLU A 216 -0.88 -2.87 11.90
CA GLU A 216 0.15 -3.41 12.75
C GLU A 216 1.36 -2.49 12.73
N TYR A 217 1.75 -1.99 13.91
CA TYR A 217 2.77 -0.98 14.07
C TYR A 217 4.05 -1.58 14.66
N VAL A 218 5.15 -1.46 13.94
CA VAL A 218 6.44 -2.02 14.34
C VAL A 218 7.57 -1.00 14.22
N ASP A 219 8.59 -1.17 15.04
CA ASP A 219 9.81 -0.35 15.01
C ASP A 219 11.04 -1.26 15.14
N LEU A 220 12.23 -0.68 15.17
CA LEU A 220 13.51 -1.41 15.09
C LEU A 220 13.68 -2.50 16.15
N ASP A 221 13.07 -2.33 17.32
CA ASP A 221 13.13 -3.25 18.45
C ASP A 221 12.24 -4.49 18.29
N SER A 222 11.13 -4.38 17.57
CA SER A 222 10.19 -5.48 17.30
C SER A 222 10.33 -6.07 15.90
N PHE A 223 10.75 -5.28 14.92
CA PHE A 223 10.93 -5.67 13.53
C PHE A 223 12.04 -4.86 12.87
N ASN A 224 13.22 -5.44 12.78
CA ASN A 224 14.33 -4.85 12.05
C ASN A 224 14.19 -5.17 10.56
N ILE A 225 13.78 -4.18 9.76
CA ILE A 225 13.59 -4.34 8.31
C ILE A 225 14.82 -4.92 7.59
N ALA A 226 16.03 -4.74 8.13
CA ALA A 226 17.28 -5.26 7.57
C ALA A 226 17.65 -6.68 8.03
N ASN A 227 16.96 -7.22 9.05
CA ASN A 227 17.08 -8.60 9.50
C ASN A 227 16.06 -9.48 8.76
N LYS A 228 16.52 -10.53 8.08
CA LYS A 228 15.62 -11.41 7.31
C LYS A 228 14.84 -12.36 8.20
N ASP A 229 15.39 -12.72 9.36
CA ASP A 229 14.77 -13.70 10.25
C ASP A 229 13.45 -13.16 10.82
N ASP A 230 13.37 -11.85 11.08
CA ASP A 230 12.18 -11.18 11.61
C ASP A 230 10.95 -11.34 10.69
N TYR A 231 11.17 -11.51 9.38
CA TYR A 231 10.08 -11.68 8.39
C TYR A 231 9.37 -13.02 8.49
N SER A 232 10.03 -14.04 9.05
CA SER A 232 9.48 -15.40 9.17
C SER A 232 8.34 -15.50 10.19
N HIS A 233 8.18 -14.48 11.05
CA HIS A 233 7.13 -14.40 12.05
C HIS A 233 5.78 -13.90 11.50
N TYR A 234 5.75 -13.52 10.22
CA TYR A 234 4.60 -12.89 9.59
C TYR A 234 4.01 -13.81 8.51
N ASP A 235 2.69 -13.98 8.55
CA ASP A 235 1.94 -14.54 7.41
C ASP A 235 1.61 -13.39 6.44
N TRP A 236 2.52 -13.16 5.48
CA TRP A 236 2.45 -12.03 4.55
C TRP A 236 1.21 -12.05 3.66
N ASP A 237 0.55 -13.20 3.46
CA ASP A 237 -0.70 -13.29 2.69
C ASP A 237 -1.87 -12.56 3.38
N LEU A 238 -1.76 -12.31 4.69
CA LEU A 238 -2.73 -11.52 5.46
C LEU A 238 -2.54 -10.00 5.29
N TYR A 239 -1.45 -9.55 4.68
CA TYR A 239 -1.15 -8.12 4.49
C TYR A 239 -1.48 -7.70 3.06
N GLY A 240 -1.98 -6.47 2.94
CA GLY A 240 -2.33 -5.82 1.68
C GLY A 240 -1.47 -4.59 1.40
N THR A 241 -0.93 -3.99 2.46
CA THR A 241 -0.09 -2.80 2.38
C THR A 241 1.06 -2.86 3.37
N ILE A 242 2.24 -2.41 2.95
CA ILE A 242 3.36 -2.06 3.82
C ILE A 242 3.61 -0.56 3.68
N ILE A 243 3.57 0.18 4.79
CA ILE A 243 3.96 1.59 4.86
C ILE A 243 5.32 1.67 5.55
N ASN A 244 6.36 1.91 4.76
CA ASN A 244 7.73 2.00 5.26
C ASN A 244 8.09 3.45 5.62
N THR A 245 8.07 3.75 6.92
CA THR A 245 8.56 5.03 7.47
C THR A 245 9.91 4.89 8.20
N ALA A 246 10.46 3.68 8.27
CA ALA A 246 11.76 3.42 8.87
C ALA A 246 12.88 3.91 7.95
N ALA A 247 13.79 4.73 8.50
CA ALA A 247 14.97 5.21 7.81
C ALA A 247 16.06 5.66 8.78
N TYR A 248 17.31 5.54 8.36
CA TYR A 248 18.41 6.29 8.96
C TYR A 248 18.38 7.72 8.42
N THR A 249 18.03 8.69 9.27
CA THR A 249 17.77 10.09 8.88
C THR A 249 18.84 11.09 9.34
N SER A 250 19.88 10.63 10.04
CA SER A 250 20.99 11.50 10.45
C SER A 250 21.90 11.80 9.26
N VAL A 251 21.61 12.88 8.53
CA VAL A 251 22.32 13.28 7.30
C VAL A 251 23.83 13.38 7.51
N ASP A 252 24.28 14.15 8.50
CA ASP A 252 25.72 14.28 8.80
C ASP A 252 26.29 12.99 9.42
N GLY A 253 25.49 12.29 10.24
CA GLY A 253 25.87 11.00 10.83
C GLY A 253 26.22 9.94 9.78
N ALA A 254 25.52 9.94 8.64
CA ALA A 254 25.72 9.01 7.54
C ALA A 254 27.11 9.11 6.90
N GLN A 255 27.82 10.23 7.06
CA GLN A 255 29.18 10.42 6.53
C GLN A 255 30.26 9.75 7.38
N THR A 256 29.95 9.39 8.63
CA THR A 256 30.90 8.68 9.49
C THR A 256 31.10 7.23 9.02
N PRO A 257 32.24 6.57 9.30
CA PRO A 257 32.47 5.18 8.90
C PRO A 257 31.38 4.21 9.39
N GLN A 258 30.90 4.41 10.62
CA GLN A 258 29.82 3.62 11.22
C GLN A 258 28.45 4.01 10.64
N GLY A 259 28.18 5.32 10.53
CA GLY A 259 26.92 5.82 10.00
C GLY A 259 26.69 5.45 8.54
N ARG A 260 27.74 5.37 7.71
CA ARG A 260 27.64 4.89 6.33
C ARG A 260 27.12 3.46 6.30
N LYS A 261 27.70 2.56 7.11
CA LYS A 261 27.23 1.17 7.21
C LYS A 261 25.79 1.10 7.72
N ALA A 262 25.44 1.91 8.73
CA ALA A 262 24.09 1.97 9.29
C ALA A 262 23.06 2.48 8.26
N ALA A 263 23.40 3.52 7.51
CA ALA A 263 22.56 4.09 6.45
C ALA A 263 22.30 3.07 5.34
N TRP A 264 23.34 2.40 4.83
CA TRP A 264 23.18 1.34 3.83
C TRP A 264 22.40 0.13 4.37
N ASN A 265 22.62 -0.25 5.63
CA ASN A 265 21.87 -1.35 6.24
C ASN A 265 20.38 -1.04 6.38
N SER A 266 20.01 0.15 6.86
CA SER A 266 18.62 0.54 7.06
C SER A 266 17.93 0.95 5.75
N ASN A 267 18.49 1.94 5.04
CA ASN A 267 17.85 2.56 3.88
C ASN A 267 17.92 1.70 2.61
N VAL A 268 18.91 0.80 2.48
CA VAL A 268 19.06 -0.02 1.26
C VAL A 268 18.73 -1.48 1.53
N LYS A 269 19.49 -2.16 2.40
CA LYS A 269 19.27 -3.60 2.67
C LYS A 269 17.88 -3.83 3.26
N GLY A 270 17.46 -3.00 4.22
CA GLY A 270 16.12 -3.09 4.81
C GLY A 270 15.01 -2.91 3.79
N VAL A 271 15.13 -1.90 2.93
CA VAL A 271 14.16 -1.62 1.87
C VAL A 271 14.14 -2.72 0.81
N ALA A 272 15.29 -3.30 0.46
CA ALA A 272 15.37 -4.43 -0.47
C ALA A 272 14.59 -5.65 0.04
N ASN A 273 14.65 -5.94 1.35
CA ASN A 273 13.86 -7.02 1.95
C ASN A 273 12.35 -6.74 1.87
N LEU A 274 11.93 -5.52 2.21
CA LEU A 274 10.52 -5.10 2.11
C LEU A 274 10.02 -5.17 0.66
N ALA A 275 10.81 -4.70 -0.30
CA ALA A 275 10.48 -4.73 -1.72
C ALA A 275 10.32 -6.16 -2.24
N LYS A 276 11.22 -7.06 -1.82
CA LYS A 276 11.14 -8.49 -2.16
C LYS A 276 9.81 -9.09 -1.66
N ILE A 277 9.49 -8.90 -0.39
CA ILE A 277 8.26 -9.42 0.22
C ILE A 277 7.02 -8.83 -0.43
N ALA A 278 7.05 -7.53 -0.73
CA ALA A 278 5.94 -6.87 -1.41
C ALA A 278 5.69 -7.45 -2.80
N GLN A 279 6.75 -7.78 -3.54
CA GLN A 279 6.64 -8.42 -4.84
C GLN A 279 6.15 -9.88 -4.72
N GLU A 280 6.70 -10.67 -3.80
CA GLU A 280 6.35 -12.09 -3.61
C GLU A 280 4.89 -12.29 -3.19
N HIS A 281 4.34 -11.38 -2.38
CA HIS A 281 2.98 -11.49 -1.83
C HIS A 281 1.96 -10.51 -2.44
N HIS A 282 2.33 -9.82 -3.52
CA HIS A 282 1.48 -8.82 -4.19
C HIS A 282 0.94 -7.74 -3.23
N ILE A 283 1.82 -7.24 -2.35
CA ILE A 283 1.48 -6.21 -1.35
C ILE A 283 1.83 -4.84 -1.91
N THR A 284 0.96 -3.85 -1.68
CA THR A 284 1.26 -2.46 -2.00
C THR A 284 2.35 -1.93 -1.06
N LEU A 285 3.48 -1.48 -1.59
CA LEU A 285 4.58 -0.89 -0.81
C LEU A 285 4.58 0.63 -0.93
N VAL A 286 4.26 1.32 0.17
CA VAL A 286 4.47 2.77 0.31
C VAL A 286 5.85 2.99 0.93
N HIS A 287 6.73 3.69 0.23
CA HIS A 287 8.08 4.02 0.70
C HIS A 287 8.28 5.53 0.76
N ILE A 288 8.71 6.02 1.93
CA ILE A 288 9.01 7.44 2.12
C ILE A 288 10.44 7.72 1.72
N SER A 289 10.62 8.58 0.72
CA SER A 289 11.90 9.02 0.21
C SER A 289 12.18 10.50 0.52
N SER A 290 13.20 11.08 -0.12
CA SER A 290 13.68 12.43 0.19
C SER A 290 14.01 13.22 -1.06
N ASP A 291 13.94 14.55 -0.96
CA ASP A 291 14.56 15.52 -1.87
C ASP A 291 16.08 15.33 -2.05
N TYR A 292 16.78 14.73 -1.07
CA TYR A 292 18.24 14.51 -1.12
C TYR A 292 18.68 13.48 -2.18
N VAL A 293 17.74 12.91 -2.93
CA VAL A 293 18.04 12.09 -4.12
C VAL A 293 18.52 12.94 -5.30
N PHE A 294 18.37 14.26 -5.22
CA PHE A 294 18.82 15.25 -6.21
C PHE A 294 20.00 16.09 -5.71
N ASP A 295 20.65 16.79 -6.64
CA ASP A 295 21.81 17.66 -6.36
C ASP A 295 21.44 19.11 -6.01
N GLY A 296 20.18 19.51 -6.23
CA GLY A 296 19.71 20.87 -6.02
C GLY A 296 20.09 21.87 -7.12
N THR A 297 20.39 21.39 -8.33
CA THR A 297 20.69 22.28 -9.48
C THR A 297 19.43 22.87 -10.12
N GLN A 298 18.31 22.16 -10.08
CA GLN A 298 17.01 22.63 -10.58
C GLN A 298 16.29 23.50 -9.56
N GLU A 299 15.46 24.44 -10.03
CA GLU A 299 14.61 25.25 -9.15
C GLU A 299 13.49 24.44 -8.50
N ASN A 300 12.96 23.46 -9.23
CA ASN A 300 11.85 22.61 -8.79
C ASN A 300 12.04 21.21 -9.37
N HIS A 301 12.26 20.22 -8.51
CA HIS A 301 12.63 18.87 -8.92
C HIS A 301 11.41 18.03 -9.25
N LYS A 302 11.44 17.31 -10.37
CA LYS A 302 10.32 16.48 -10.86
C LYS A 302 10.54 15.00 -10.55
N GLU A 303 9.47 14.20 -10.55
CA GLU A 303 9.58 12.78 -10.24
C GLU A 303 10.41 11.98 -11.27
N ASN A 304 10.45 12.45 -12.52
CA ASN A 304 11.19 11.83 -13.61
C ASN A 304 12.62 12.38 -13.79
N GLU A 305 13.09 13.24 -12.88
CA GLU A 305 14.46 13.71 -12.87
C GLU A 305 15.42 12.59 -12.44
N ASP A 306 16.60 12.55 -13.07
CA ASP A 306 17.64 11.56 -12.77
C ASP A 306 18.23 11.77 -11.38
N PHE A 307 18.66 10.67 -10.75
CA PHE A 307 19.30 10.73 -9.44
C PHE A 307 20.69 11.38 -9.50
N ALA A 308 20.91 12.36 -8.63
CA ALA A 308 22.20 13.03 -8.46
C ALA A 308 22.48 13.38 -6.97
N PRO A 309 22.42 12.42 -6.03
CA PRO A 309 22.60 12.72 -4.63
C PRO A 309 24.03 13.17 -4.31
N LEU A 310 24.17 14.18 -3.45
CA LEU A 310 25.49 14.75 -3.09
C LEU A 310 26.25 13.97 -1.99
N GLY A 311 25.55 13.21 -1.15
CA GLY A 311 26.15 12.55 0.02
C GLY A 311 25.46 11.25 0.40
N VAL A 312 26.07 10.50 1.34
CA VAL A 312 25.69 9.10 1.64
C VAL A 312 24.20 8.93 1.99
N TYR A 313 23.60 9.87 2.75
CA TYR A 313 22.17 9.81 3.03
C TYR A 313 21.35 9.80 1.72
N GLY A 314 21.59 10.77 0.84
CA GLY A 314 20.96 10.86 -0.48
C GLY A 314 21.24 9.64 -1.36
N GLU A 315 22.48 9.16 -1.41
CA GLU A 315 22.88 7.95 -2.14
C GLU A 315 22.03 6.74 -1.72
N THR A 316 21.89 6.53 -0.41
CA THR A 316 21.11 5.41 0.11
C THR A 316 19.61 5.56 -0.13
N LYS A 317 19.07 6.79 -0.15
CA LYS A 317 17.66 7.05 -0.49
C LYS A 317 17.39 6.84 -1.99
N ALA A 318 18.29 7.28 -2.87
CA ALA A 318 18.18 7.05 -4.31
C ALA A 318 18.29 5.56 -4.67
N ALA A 319 19.19 4.83 -3.98
CA ALA A 319 19.27 3.37 -4.09
C ALA A 319 17.96 2.69 -3.64
N ALA A 320 17.35 3.16 -2.55
CA ALA A 320 16.06 2.67 -2.07
C ALA A 320 14.94 2.90 -3.10
N ASP A 321 14.85 4.11 -3.68
CA ASP A 321 13.89 4.42 -4.74
C ASP A 321 14.03 3.47 -5.92
N SER A 322 15.27 3.23 -6.37
CA SER A 322 15.55 2.32 -7.48
C SER A 322 15.10 0.88 -7.20
N LEU A 323 15.23 0.41 -5.94
CA LEU A 323 14.76 -0.91 -5.52
C LEU A 323 13.23 -0.96 -5.51
N VAL A 324 12.58 0.03 -4.90
CA VAL A 324 11.11 0.07 -4.75
C VAL A 324 10.41 0.24 -6.10
N ALA A 325 11.02 0.96 -7.05
CA ALA A 325 10.47 1.14 -8.39
C ALA A 325 10.25 -0.19 -9.16
N ASN A 326 10.92 -1.28 -8.74
CA ASN A 326 10.75 -2.61 -9.32
C ASN A 326 9.60 -3.43 -8.66
N VAL A 327 8.97 -2.92 -7.61
CA VAL A 327 7.80 -3.53 -6.99
C VAL A 327 6.57 -3.13 -7.81
N PRO A 328 5.76 -4.06 -8.38
CA PRO A 328 4.66 -3.68 -9.26
C PRO A 328 3.63 -2.74 -8.63
N GLN A 329 3.33 -2.95 -7.34
CA GLN A 329 2.39 -2.14 -6.56
C GLN A 329 3.17 -1.26 -5.58
N HIS A 330 3.62 -0.09 -6.01
CA HIS A 330 4.39 0.82 -5.15
C HIS A 330 3.93 2.27 -5.20
N TYR A 331 4.13 2.95 -4.09
CA TYR A 331 4.13 4.41 -4.01
C TYR A 331 5.44 4.86 -3.38
N ILE A 332 6.32 5.49 -4.17
CA ILE A 332 7.49 6.18 -3.63
C ILE A 332 7.06 7.63 -3.38
N ILE A 333 7.04 8.07 -2.12
CA ILE A 333 6.66 9.44 -1.77
C ILE A 333 7.93 10.20 -1.37
N ARG A 334 8.43 11.05 -2.27
CA ARG A 334 9.56 11.94 -2.01
C ARG A 334 9.06 13.17 -1.25
N SER A 335 9.65 13.44 -0.09
CA SER A 335 9.27 14.56 0.75
C SER A 335 10.50 15.29 1.27
N SER A 336 10.30 16.46 1.87
CA SER A 336 11.37 17.27 2.44
C SER A 336 10.95 17.86 3.77
N TRP A 337 11.92 18.02 4.67
CA TRP A 337 11.81 18.91 5.84
C TRP A 337 10.58 18.61 6.71
N ILE A 338 10.42 17.33 7.07
CA ILE A 338 9.24 16.82 7.76
C ILE A 338 9.13 17.40 9.18
N VAL A 339 7.96 17.95 9.50
CA VAL A 339 7.56 18.49 10.81
C VAL A 339 6.41 17.66 11.37
N GLY A 340 6.67 16.93 12.45
CA GLY A 340 5.66 16.14 13.15
C GLY A 340 5.84 16.20 14.67
N GLN A 341 5.38 15.16 15.36
CA GLN A 341 5.61 15.02 16.79
C GLN A 341 7.03 14.50 17.05
N GLY A 342 7.86 15.30 17.70
CA GLY A 342 9.24 14.95 18.04
C GLY A 342 10.22 16.09 17.73
N ARG A 343 11.52 15.82 17.84
CA ARG A 343 12.56 16.81 17.59
C ARG A 343 12.70 17.06 16.08
N ASN A 344 12.45 18.29 15.66
CA ASN A 344 12.61 18.79 14.28
C ASN A 344 13.11 20.24 14.28
N PHE A 345 13.33 20.83 13.10
CA PHE A 345 13.82 22.21 12.99
C PHE A 345 12.90 23.23 13.67
N VAL A 346 11.59 23.16 13.42
CA VAL A 346 10.60 24.10 13.98
C VAL A 346 10.61 24.06 15.52
N THR A 347 10.55 22.87 16.12
CA THR A 347 10.63 22.72 17.58
C THR A 347 11.93 23.29 18.18
N ARG A 348 13.07 23.17 17.47
CA ARG A 348 14.32 23.81 17.90
C ARG A 348 14.26 25.34 17.82
N MET A 349 13.64 25.89 16.79
CA MET A 349 13.46 27.34 16.68
C MET A 349 12.52 27.88 17.76
N ILE A 350 11.45 27.15 18.10
CA ILE A 350 10.58 27.49 19.23
C ILE A 350 11.36 27.48 20.56
N ASP A 351 12.16 26.44 20.80
CA ASP A 351 13.02 26.36 21.99
C ASP A 351 13.99 27.56 22.09
N PHE A 352 14.72 27.86 21.00
CA PHE A 352 15.61 29.01 20.97
C PHE A 352 14.89 30.35 21.17
N ALA A 353 13.71 30.52 20.59
CA ALA A 353 12.89 31.70 20.79
C ALA A 353 12.46 31.85 22.26
N ASN A 354 12.06 30.76 22.91
CA ASN A 354 11.66 30.77 24.32
C ASN A 354 12.86 31.03 25.25
N ARG A 355 14.03 30.46 24.98
CA ARG A 355 15.28 30.79 25.69
C ARG A 355 15.65 32.27 25.53
N CYS A 356 15.48 32.81 24.33
CA CYS A 356 15.65 34.25 24.07
C CYS A 356 14.69 35.13 24.88
N LYS A 357 13.41 34.72 25.05
CA LYS A 357 12.44 35.43 25.90
C LYS A 357 12.86 35.41 27.37
N ASN A 358 13.48 34.32 27.82
CA ASN A 358 14.00 34.16 29.18
C ASN A 358 15.32 34.90 29.43
N GLY A 359 15.84 35.64 28.43
CA GLY A 359 17.07 36.41 28.55
C GLY A 359 18.35 35.58 28.40
N GLU A 360 18.25 34.32 27.96
CA GLU A 360 19.45 33.51 27.68
C GLU A 360 20.17 34.01 26.43
N SER A 361 21.51 34.01 26.48
CA SER A 361 22.35 34.24 25.31
C SER A 361 22.56 32.92 24.57
N VAL A 362 21.97 32.81 23.38
CA VAL A 362 22.05 31.64 22.50
C VAL A 362 22.49 32.08 21.10
N SER A 363 23.47 31.38 20.54
CA SER A 363 23.84 31.55 19.13
C SER A 363 22.88 30.75 18.26
N ILE A 364 22.20 31.41 17.34
CA ILE A 364 21.18 30.83 16.47
C ILE A 364 21.60 31.12 15.04
N GLN A 365 21.87 30.07 14.27
CA GLN A 365 22.28 30.20 12.87
C GLN A 365 21.31 29.44 11.97
N ALA A 366 20.97 30.02 10.82
CA ALA A 366 20.10 29.39 9.83
C ALA A 366 20.54 29.68 8.40
N PRO A 367 20.61 28.66 7.51
CA PRO A 367 21.06 28.84 6.13
C PRO A 367 20.13 29.73 5.30
N ILE A 368 20.72 30.64 4.53
CA ILE A 368 20.01 31.50 3.57
C ILE A 368 19.97 30.93 2.15
N ASP A 369 20.85 29.98 1.84
CA ASP A 369 21.10 29.44 0.50
C ASP A 369 20.62 28.00 0.31
N GLN A 370 19.99 27.42 1.34
CA GLN A 370 19.26 26.17 1.24
C GLN A 370 17.75 26.43 1.32
N THR A 371 17.03 26.19 0.21
CA THR A 371 15.62 26.55 0.02
C THR A 371 14.73 25.36 -0.31
N GLY A 372 13.51 25.33 0.21
CA GLY A 372 12.56 24.24 0.02
C GLY A 372 11.21 24.58 0.64
N ARG A 373 10.41 23.55 0.97
CA ARG A 373 9.13 23.69 1.70
C ARG A 373 9.13 22.78 2.91
N LEU A 374 8.51 23.25 4.00
CA LEU A 374 8.19 22.37 5.12
C LEU A 374 7.13 21.36 4.70
N THR A 375 7.19 20.16 5.25
CA THR A 375 6.14 19.15 5.09
C THR A 375 5.62 18.75 6.45
N PHE A 376 4.37 19.05 6.76
CA PHE A 376 3.77 18.57 8.00
C PHE A 376 3.42 17.10 7.87
N ALA A 377 3.81 16.30 8.85
CA ALA A 377 3.56 14.86 8.85
C ALA A 377 2.07 14.54 8.73
N SER A 378 1.18 15.36 9.29
CA SER A 378 -0.27 15.23 9.13
C SER A 378 -0.71 15.34 7.67
N ASP A 379 -0.16 16.30 6.93
CA ASP A 379 -0.53 16.53 5.54
C ASP A 379 0.07 15.47 4.59
N LEU A 380 1.31 15.06 4.88
CA LEU A 380 1.95 13.93 4.21
C LEU A 380 1.13 12.63 4.35
N VAL A 381 0.55 12.39 5.53
CA VAL A 381 -0.33 11.24 5.78
C VAL A 381 -1.64 11.35 5.01
N LYS A 382 -2.27 12.53 4.95
CA LYS A 382 -3.48 12.74 4.14
C LYS A 382 -3.23 12.40 2.66
N GLY A 383 -2.15 12.92 2.08
CA GLY A 383 -1.80 12.64 0.69
C GLY A 383 -1.46 11.17 0.43
N MET A 384 -0.78 10.52 1.38
CA MET A 384 -0.52 9.08 1.32
C MET A 384 -1.81 8.24 1.30
N PHE A 385 -2.72 8.50 2.23
CA PHE A 385 -4.00 7.79 2.29
C PHE A 385 -4.90 8.14 1.12
N HIS A 386 -4.82 9.35 0.57
CA HIS A 386 -5.50 9.70 -0.68
C HIS A 386 -5.07 8.77 -1.83
N LEU A 387 -3.76 8.57 -2.04
CA LEU A 387 -3.24 7.66 -3.07
C LEU A 387 -3.73 6.23 -2.86
N LEU A 388 -3.71 5.73 -1.61
CA LEU A 388 -4.18 4.39 -1.26
C LEU A 388 -5.69 4.23 -1.51
N ASN A 389 -6.50 5.19 -1.06
CA ASN A 389 -7.96 5.12 -1.12
C ASN A 389 -8.51 5.30 -2.54
N THR A 390 -7.89 6.17 -3.33
CA THR A 390 -8.28 6.40 -4.73
C THR A 390 -7.70 5.36 -5.69
N GLN A 391 -6.79 4.52 -5.20
CA GLN A 391 -6.02 3.58 -6.02
C GLN A 391 -5.38 4.30 -7.21
N ALA A 392 -4.74 5.44 -6.92
CA ALA A 392 -4.03 6.22 -7.91
C ALA A 392 -3.00 5.36 -8.66
N GLN A 393 -2.56 5.79 -9.83
CA GLN A 393 -1.56 5.04 -10.58
C GLN A 393 -0.30 4.84 -9.73
N TYR A 394 0.14 3.59 -9.55
CA TYR A 394 1.38 3.28 -8.84
C TYR A 394 2.59 3.99 -9.47
N GLY A 395 3.55 4.39 -8.64
CA GLY A 395 4.74 5.10 -9.07
C GLY A 395 5.30 6.04 -8.00
N THR A 396 6.17 6.95 -8.46
CA THR A 396 6.76 8.00 -7.62
C THR A 396 5.89 9.25 -7.59
N TYR A 397 5.73 9.86 -6.42
CA TYR A 397 5.05 11.12 -6.18
C TYR A 397 5.92 12.01 -5.31
N ASN A 398 6.05 13.26 -5.70
CA ASN A 398 6.57 14.30 -4.83
C ASN A 398 5.43 14.82 -3.94
N LEU A 399 5.69 14.93 -2.64
CA LEU A 399 4.72 15.42 -1.67
C LEU A 399 5.41 16.20 -0.55
N THR A 400 5.28 17.52 -0.65
CA THR A 400 5.61 18.49 0.40
C THR A 400 4.39 19.31 0.76
N GLY A 401 4.47 20.22 1.75
CA GLY A 401 3.47 21.29 1.84
C GLY A 401 3.48 22.16 0.58
N SER A 402 2.35 22.81 0.28
CA SER A 402 2.26 23.80 -0.80
C SER A 402 2.71 25.19 -0.32
N GLY A 403 2.56 26.23 -1.13
CA GLY A 403 2.98 27.59 -0.77
C GLY A 403 4.39 27.96 -1.24
N LYS A 404 4.92 29.05 -0.69
CA LYS A 404 6.16 29.67 -1.18
C LYS A 404 7.40 28.85 -0.82
N ILE A 405 8.37 28.76 -1.75
CA ILE A 405 9.70 28.22 -1.45
C ILE A 405 10.42 29.19 -0.49
N ALA A 406 10.96 28.67 0.61
CA ALA A 406 11.62 29.46 1.64
C ALA A 406 12.96 28.86 2.06
N SER A 407 13.88 29.71 2.50
CA SER A 407 15.12 29.26 3.14
C SER A 407 14.87 28.81 4.59
N TRP A 408 15.78 28.01 5.16
CA TRP A 408 15.75 27.72 6.59
C TRP A 408 15.75 28.99 7.45
N HIS A 409 16.48 30.02 7.02
CA HIS A 409 16.51 31.32 7.66
C HIS A 409 15.16 32.04 7.62
N ASP A 410 14.44 32.00 6.48
CA ASP A 410 13.09 32.59 6.39
C ASP A 410 12.08 31.86 7.28
N ILE A 411 12.17 30.52 7.36
CA ILE A 411 11.34 29.72 8.27
C ILE A 411 11.65 30.07 9.73
N ALA A 412 12.92 30.19 10.09
CA ALA A 412 13.33 30.56 11.45
C ALA A 412 12.78 31.94 11.84
N LYS A 413 12.85 32.93 10.94
CA LYS A 413 12.26 34.26 11.17
C LYS A 413 10.75 34.17 11.37
N LYS A 414 10.03 33.39 10.57
CA LYS A 414 8.57 33.21 10.74
C LYS A 414 8.22 32.70 12.14
N VAL A 415 8.94 31.69 12.63
CA VAL A 415 8.76 31.16 14.00
C VAL A 415 9.03 32.26 15.05
N PHE A 416 10.13 33.01 14.90
CA PHE A 416 10.50 34.07 15.84
C PHE A 416 9.48 35.22 15.84
N THR A 417 9.05 35.65 14.66
CA THR A 417 8.01 36.68 14.50
C THR A 417 6.71 36.24 15.16
N GLN A 418 6.25 35.01 14.93
CA GLN A 418 5.02 34.49 15.53
C GLN A 418 5.11 34.44 17.07
N LEU A 419 6.29 34.14 17.60
CA LEU A 419 6.55 34.11 19.03
C LEU A 419 6.88 35.50 19.62
N ASN A 420 6.82 36.58 18.84
CA ASN A 420 7.18 37.94 19.24
C ASN A 420 8.63 38.06 19.77
N VAL A 421 9.57 37.37 19.12
CA VAL A 421 11.01 37.44 19.43
C VAL A 421 11.73 38.17 18.31
N ASP A 422 12.72 39.00 18.67
CA ASP A 422 13.53 39.74 17.70
C ASP A 422 14.28 38.80 16.74
N THR A 423 13.93 38.91 15.46
CA THR A 423 14.52 38.13 14.37
C THR A 423 15.99 38.47 14.09
N SER A 424 16.48 39.63 14.54
CA SER A 424 17.89 40.03 14.37
C SER A 424 18.87 39.11 15.12
N LYS A 425 18.35 38.33 16.08
CA LYS A 425 19.10 37.30 16.82
C LYS A 425 19.45 36.06 15.99
N ILE A 426 18.85 35.91 14.81
CA ILE A 426 19.13 34.81 13.90
C ILE A 426 20.25 35.26 12.96
N GLU A 427 21.41 34.64 13.10
CA GLU A 427 22.55 34.87 12.22
C GLU A 427 22.37 34.07 10.91
N ALA A 428 22.53 34.76 9.79
CA ALA A 428 22.58 34.10 8.48
C ALA A 428 23.88 33.32 8.34
N ASN A 429 23.80 32.08 7.88
CA ASN A 429 24.97 31.33 7.41
C ASN A 429 24.73 30.73 6.02
N ARG A 430 25.78 30.14 5.45
CA ARG A 430 25.72 29.42 4.18
C ARG A 430 25.89 27.93 4.43
N VAL A 431 25.13 27.11 3.69
CA VAL A 431 25.11 25.67 3.89
C VAL A 431 26.48 25.04 3.60
N ASP A 432 27.20 25.52 2.59
CA ASP A 432 28.55 25.03 2.24
C ASP A 432 29.58 25.36 3.32
N ASP A 433 29.45 26.53 3.98
CA ASP A 433 30.34 26.93 5.07
C ASP A 433 30.10 26.04 6.30
N TYR A 434 28.83 25.79 6.64
CA TYR A 434 28.46 24.83 7.68
C TYR A 434 29.05 23.44 7.40
N THR A 435 28.87 22.91 6.18
CA THR A 435 29.40 21.61 5.78
C THR A 435 30.92 21.55 5.88
N ARG A 436 31.62 22.60 5.43
CA ARG A 436 33.09 22.68 5.49
C ARG A 436 33.61 22.72 6.91
N ILE A 437 32.99 23.51 7.79
CA ILE A 437 33.41 23.68 9.19
C ILE A 437 33.12 22.43 10.01
N SER A 438 31.94 21.82 9.81
CA SER A 438 31.52 20.63 10.56
C SER A 438 32.06 19.31 9.99
N ASN A 439 32.70 19.34 8.83
CA ASN A 439 33.01 18.17 8.01
C ASN A 439 31.76 17.28 7.81
N GLY A 440 30.61 17.93 7.62
CA GLY A 440 29.28 17.33 7.51
C GLY A 440 28.98 16.80 6.12
N SER A 441 27.73 16.40 5.87
CA SER A 441 27.30 16.01 4.53
C SER A 441 27.19 17.26 3.64
N PRO A 442 27.57 17.18 2.34
CA PRO A 442 27.10 18.15 1.36
C PRO A 442 25.56 18.09 1.29
N ARG A 443 24.95 19.25 1.01
CA ARG A 443 23.50 19.43 1.02
C ARG A 443 23.07 20.17 -0.25
N PRO A 444 21.97 19.76 -0.89
CA PRO A 444 21.43 20.46 -2.05
C PRO A 444 20.98 21.86 -1.64
N HIS A 445 21.25 22.86 -2.49
CA HIS A 445 20.87 24.25 -2.27
C HIS A 445 19.38 24.46 -2.56
N LYS A 446 18.85 23.78 -3.58
CA LYS A 446 17.44 23.82 -3.94
C LYS A 446 16.80 22.45 -3.67
N CYS A 447 15.78 22.44 -2.85
CA CYS A 447 15.09 21.24 -2.34
C CYS A 447 13.61 21.23 -2.70
N ALA A 448 13.13 22.21 -3.46
CA ALA A 448 11.73 22.30 -3.81
C ALA A 448 11.35 21.16 -4.77
N LEU A 449 10.24 20.49 -4.45
CA LEU A 449 9.68 19.41 -5.26
C LEU A 449 8.44 19.90 -6.01
N ASP A 450 8.31 19.46 -7.26
CA ASP A 450 7.14 19.74 -8.11
C ASP A 450 5.94 18.91 -7.63
N LEU A 451 4.81 19.55 -7.38
CA LEU A 451 3.61 18.94 -6.80
C LEU A 451 2.54 18.61 -7.86
N GLN A 452 2.78 18.91 -9.14
CA GLN A 452 1.77 18.79 -10.19
C GLN A 452 1.20 17.37 -10.30
N LYS A 453 2.01 16.34 -10.06
CA LYS A 453 1.58 14.94 -10.18
C LYS A 453 0.61 14.54 -9.07
N ILE A 454 0.88 14.90 -7.82
CA ILE A 454 -0.02 14.60 -6.70
C ILE A 454 -1.32 15.42 -6.80
N GLU A 455 -1.23 16.66 -7.27
CA GLU A 455 -2.39 17.51 -7.56
C GLU A 455 -3.26 16.91 -8.68
N SER A 456 -2.64 16.40 -9.74
CA SER A 456 -3.32 15.72 -10.85
C SER A 456 -3.97 14.39 -10.40
N ALA A 457 -3.43 13.75 -9.36
CA ALA A 457 -4.05 12.59 -8.72
C ALA A 457 -5.22 12.96 -7.80
N GLY A 458 -5.53 14.26 -7.66
CA GLY A 458 -6.68 14.76 -6.91
C GLY A 458 -6.40 15.17 -5.47
N PHE A 459 -5.13 15.33 -5.08
CA PHE A 459 -4.75 15.80 -3.74
C PHE A 459 -3.90 17.08 -3.81
N THR A 460 -4.39 18.14 -3.18
CA THR A 460 -3.65 19.40 -3.06
C THR A 460 -3.13 19.54 -1.62
N PRO A 461 -1.81 19.58 -1.41
CA PRO A 461 -1.24 19.77 -0.07
C PRO A 461 -1.61 21.13 0.51
N ASP A 462 -1.78 21.18 1.82
CA ASP A 462 -2.06 22.42 2.57
C ASP A 462 -0.84 23.37 2.49
N ASP A 463 -1.08 24.69 2.60
CA ASP A 463 0.00 25.67 2.61
C ASP A 463 0.85 25.50 3.88
N TRP A 464 2.17 25.34 3.71
CA TRP A 464 3.03 25.07 4.85
C TRP A 464 3.14 26.24 5.82
N GLU A 465 2.91 27.48 5.37
CA GLU A 465 2.96 28.68 6.22
C GLU A 465 1.77 28.69 7.20
N ASP A 466 0.57 28.36 6.71
CA ASP A 466 -0.66 28.24 7.52
C ASP A 466 -0.55 27.09 8.54
N LEU A 467 0.00 25.95 8.09
CA LEU A 467 0.25 24.81 8.98
C LEU A 467 1.33 25.10 10.02
N LEU A 468 2.36 25.88 9.67
CA LEU A 468 3.38 26.33 10.62
C LEU A 468 2.77 27.22 11.69
N GLU A 469 1.94 28.19 11.30
CA GLU A 469 1.26 29.06 12.25
C GLU A 469 0.42 28.24 13.24
N SER A 470 -0.41 27.34 12.73
CA SER A 470 -1.23 26.45 13.53
C SER A 470 -0.41 25.57 14.47
N TYR A 471 0.72 25.03 13.97
CA TYR A 471 1.61 24.17 14.75
C TYR A 471 2.29 24.90 15.91
N VAL A 472 2.83 26.09 15.67
CA VAL A 472 3.49 26.91 16.70
C VAL A 472 2.48 27.34 17.76
N ASN A 473 1.28 27.78 17.36
CA ASN A 473 0.20 28.16 18.30
C ASN A 473 -0.18 26.99 19.22
N ARG A 474 -0.32 25.79 18.67
CA ARG A 474 -0.64 24.58 19.46
C ARG A 474 0.46 24.24 20.47
N ILE A 475 1.73 24.37 20.10
CA ILE A 475 2.84 24.09 21.02
C ILE A 475 2.86 25.11 22.17
N GLU A 476 2.67 26.40 21.88
CA GLU A 476 2.61 27.43 22.93
C GLU A 476 1.43 27.23 23.88
N GLN A 477 0.28 26.75 23.38
CA GLN A 477 -0.88 26.42 24.23
C GLN A 477 -0.61 25.22 25.15
N ASN A 478 0.10 24.20 24.67
CA ASN A 478 0.44 23.02 25.49
C ASN A 478 1.53 23.30 26.53
N ASN A 479 2.32 24.37 26.36
CA ASN A 479 3.38 24.78 27.28
C ASN A 479 2.92 25.83 28.32
N LYS A 480 1.69 26.35 28.20
CA LYS A 480 1.01 27.18 29.22
C LYS A 480 0.18 26.30 30.13
#